data_AF-A0A1X7FTB4-F1
#
_entry.id   AF-A0A1X7FTB4-F1
#
_cell.length_a   1.000
_cell.length_b   1.000
_cell.length_c   1.000
_cell.angle_alpha   90.00
_cell.angle_beta   90.00
_cell.angle_gamma   90.00
#
_symmetry.space_group_name_H-M   'P 1'
#
loop_
_entity.id
_entity.type
_entity.pdbx_description
1 polymer ?
#
loop_
_entity_poly.entity_id
_entity_poly.type
_entity_poly.pdbx_seq_one_letter_code
_entity_poly.pdbx_strand_id
1 'polypeptide(L)'
;MSSSDPDVRQDTLRNDPYGWIEDTTAEIEKAADKLLETGEAARVSDEAVARMMTAAIRLYVAKSDGEERTFRPLTGERDETVTATEALSAVSEILRALHLGPMELALWYRRRPDED
;
A
#
# COMPACT_ATOMS: atom_id res chain seq x y z
N MET A 1 -40.70 -7.85 20.15
CA MET A 1 -39.62 -8.80 19.81
C MET A 1 -39.15 -8.42 18.41
N SER A 2 -38.09 -7.63 18.31
CA SER A 2 -37.52 -7.20 17.03
C SER A 2 -36.30 -8.09 16.81
N SER A 3 -36.43 -9.07 15.92
CA SER A 3 -35.32 -9.94 15.53
C SER A 3 -34.28 -9.08 14.80
N SER A 4 -33.13 -8.90 15.44
CA SER A 4 -31.89 -8.55 14.77
C SER A 4 -31.59 -9.65 13.76
N ASP A 5 -31.37 -9.31 12.50
CA ASP A 5 -30.73 -10.16 11.50
C ASP A 5 -29.21 -9.99 11.62
N PRO A 6 -28.46 -10.91 12.26
CA PRO A 6 -27.02 -10.77 12.41
C PRO A 6 -26.23 -11.57 11.35
N ASP A 7 -26.89 -12.30 10.45
CA ASP A 7 -26.25 -13.44 9.78
C ASP A 7 -25.79 -13.20 8.33
N VAL A 8 -26.28 -12.13 7.67
CA VAL A 8 -25.98 -11.92 6.24
C VAL A 8 -24.55 -11.41 6.00
N ARG A 9 -23.92 -10.74 6.98
CA ARG A 9 -22.56 -10.19 6.83
C ARG A 9 -21.45 -11.19 7.14
N GLN A 10 -21.74 -12.25 7.90
CA GLN A 10 -20.74 -13.23 8.30
C GLN A 10 -20.48 -14.28 7.21
N ASP A 11 -21.50 -14.65 6.43
CA ASP A 11 -21.37 -15.62 5.34
C ASP A 11 -20.64 -15.07 4.10
N THR A 12 -20.67 -13.75 3.88
CA THR A 12 -19.98 -13.12 2.72
C THR A 12 -18.46 -13.12 2.87
N LEU A 13 -17.94 -13.07 4.10
CA LEU A 13 -16.49 -13.09 4.39
C LEU A 13 -15.89 -14.49 4.30
N ARG A 14 -16.70 -15.55 4.41
CA ARG A 14 -16.23 -16.94 4.44
C ARG A 14 -15.86 -17.49 3.06
N ASN A 15 -16.15 -16.75 1.99
CA ASN A 15 -15.88 -17.15 0.61
C ASN A 15 -15.43 -15.97 -0.26
N ASP A 16 -14.69 -15.00 0.31
CA ASP A 16 -14.01 -13.98 -0.48
C ASP A 16 -12.84 -14.64 -1.24
N PRO A 17 -12.87 -14.69 -2.59
CA PRO A 17 -11.77 -15.26 -3.39
C PRO A 17 -10.43 -14.53 -3.19
N TYR A 18 -10.44 -13.35 -2.58
CA TYR A 18 -9.26 -12.53 -2.29
C TYR A 18 -8.97 -12.37 -0.79
N GLY A 19 -9.74 -13.01 0.10
CA GLY A 19 -9.52 -12.91 1.55
C GLY A 19 -8.14 -13.37 2.01
N TRP A 20 -7.50 -14.27 1.24
CA TRP A 20 -6.13 -14.73 1.48
C TRP A 20 -5.08 -13.61 1.39
N ILE A 21 -5.39 -12.48 0.71
CA ILE A 21 -4.48 -11.35 0.57
C ILE A 21 -4.19 -10.74 1.94
N GLU A 22 -5.21 -10.59 2.80
CA GLU A 22 -5.07 -10.01 4.14
C GLU A 22 -4.09 -10.83 5.00
N ASP A 23 -4.32 -12.15 5.08
CA ASP A 23 -3.43 -13.08 5.81
C ASP A 23 -2.00 -13.06 5.25
N THR A 24 -1.88 -13.03 3.91
CA THR A 24 -0.57 -13.02 3.24
C THR A 24 0.17 -11.71 3.49
N THR A 25 -0.51 -10.56 3.52
CA THR A 25 0.12 -9.27 3.82
C THR A 25 0.68 -9.22 5.23
N ALA A 26 -0.04 -9.78 6.21
CA ALA A 26 0.46 -9.87 7.59
C ALA A 26 1.71 -10.75 7.71
N GLU A 27 1.74 -11.89 7.01
CA GLU A 27 2.92 -12.77 6.99
C GLU A 27 4.10 -12.12 6.26
N ILE A 28 3.85 -11.39 5.18
CA ILE A 28 4.89 -10.63 4.45
C ILE A 28 5.48 -9.54 5.35
N GLU A 29 4.66 -8.75 6.04
CA GLU A 29 5.10 -7.67 6.94
C GLU A 29 6.04 -8.24 8.02
N LYS A 30 5.58 -9.27 8.73
CA LYS A 30 6.37 -9.96 9.76
C LYS A 30 7.69 -10.53 9.23
N ALA A 31 7.68 -11.11 8.02
CA ALA A 31 8.89 -11.64 7.41
C ALA A 31 9.84 -10.52 6.99
N ALA A 32 9.31 -9.43 6.44
CA ALA A 32 10.09 -8.26 6.03
C ALA A 32 10.78 -7.60 7.22
N ASP A 33 10.07 -7.36 8.32
CA ASP A 33 10.63 -6.80 9.56
C ASP A 33 11.83 -7.62 10.04
N LYS A 34 11.65 -8.94 10.12
CA LYS A 34 12.73 -9.85 10.53
C LYS A 34 13.93 -9.81 9.58
N LEU A 35 13.69 -9.74 8.27
CA LEU A 35 14.76 -9.65 7.28
C LEU A 35 15.52 -8.32 7.37
N LEU A 36 14.82 -7.22 7.66
CA LEU A 36 15.42 -5.91 7.85
C LEU A 36 16.25 -5.85 9.15
N GLU A 37 15.69 -6.34 10.27
CA GLU A 37 16.38 -6.43 11.56
C GLU A 37 17.68 -7.25 11.49
N THR A 38 17.67 -8.31 10.68
CA THR A 38 18.83 -9.22 10.52
C THR A 38 19.76 -8.83 9.37
N GLY A 39 19.43 -7.80 8.58
CA GLY A 39 20.21 -7.39 7.41
C GLY A 39 20.20 -8.41 6.27
N GLU A 40 19.19 -9.28 6.20
CA GLU A 40 19.07 -10.38 5.24
C GLU A 40 18.12 -10.06 4.07
N ALA A 41 17.79 -8.78 3.85
CA ALA A 41 16.87 -8.34 2.80
C ALA A 41 17.21 -8.89 1.39
N ALA A 42 18.51 -9.08 1.09
CA ALA A 42 18.99 -9.65 -0.17
C ALA A 42 18.52 -11.10 -0.45
N ARG A 43 17.90 -11.78 0.52
CA ARG A 43 17.27 -13.09 0.33
C ARG A 43 15.97 -13.03 -0.48
N VAL A 44 15.34 -11.86 -0.52
CA VAL A 44 14.15 -11.63 -1.35
C VAL A 44 14.63 -11.11 -2.70
N SER A 45 14.20 -11.75 -3.79
CA SER A 45 14.57 -11.30 -5.13
C SER A 45 13.99 -9.91 -5.43
N ASP A 46 14.75 -9.08 -6.14
CA ASP A 46 14.31 -7.76 -6.62
C ASP A 46 12.96 -7.83 -7.38
N GLU A 47 12.74 -8.87 -8.17
CA GLU A 47 11.50 -9.07 -8.91
C GLU A 47 10.28 -9.26 -7.99
N ALA A 48 10.44 -9.98 -6.88
CA ALA A 48 9.38 -10.16 -5.90
C ALA A 48 9.02 -8.82 -5.23
N VAL A 49 10.04 -8.03 -4.83
CA VAL A 49 9.84 -6.69 -4.28
C VAL A 49 9.12 -5.78 -5.28
N ALA A 50 9.55 -5.78 -6.54
CA ALA A 50 8.92 -5.00 -7.60
C ALA A 50 7.45 -5.39 -7.83
N ARG A 51 7.13 -6.69 -7.81
CA ARG A 51 5.74 -7.18 -7.94
C ARG A 51 4.87 -6.74 -6.75
N MET A 52 5.39 -6.83 -5.52
CA MET A 52 4.68 -6.37 -4.32
C MET A 52 4.38 -4.88 -4.40
N MET A 53 5.39 -4.05 -4.69
CA MET A 53 5.22 -2.60 -4.87
C MET A 53 4.19 -2.27 -5.96
N THR A 54 4.28 -2.94 -7.12
CA THR A 54 3.35 -2.71 -8.23
C THR A 54 1.91 -3.03 -7.86
N ALA A 55 1.68 -4.15 -7.17
CA ALA A 55 0.35 -4.53 -6.72
C ALA A 55 -0.19 -3.55 -5.67
N ALA A 56 0.62 -3.19 -4.67
CA ALA A 56 0.26 -2.27 -3.60
C ALA A 56 -0.13 -0.89 -4.15
N ILE A 57 0.68 -0.30 -5.03
CA ILE A 57 0.38 1.01 -5.65
C ILE A 57 -0.94 0.96 -6.43
N ARG A 58 -1.15 -0.08 -7.25
CA ARG A 58 -2.38 -0.21 -8.05
C ARG A 58 -3.63 -0.37 -7.19
N LEU A 59 -3.54 -1.18 -6.13
CA LEU A 59 -4.65 -1.38 -5.19
C LEU A 59 -4.92 -0.11 -4.37
N TYR A 60 -3.88 0.59 -3.93
CA TYR A 60 -4.02 1.85 -3.20
C TYR A 60 -4.75 2.90 -4.04
N VAL A 61 -4.30 3.15 -5.27
CA VAL A 61 -4.93 4.10 -6.20
C VAL A 61 -6.39 3.71 -6.47
N ALA A 62 -6.66 2.44 -6.75
CA ALA A 62 -8.02 1.97 -6.99
C ALA A 62 -8.96 2.18 -5.78
N LYS A 63 -8.45 2.01 -4.55
CA LYS A 63 -9.22 2.24 -3.32
C LYS A 63 -9.36 3.73 -2.98
N SER A 64 -8.34 4.55 -3.25
CA SER A 64 -8.37 6.00 -2.95
C SER A 64 -9.26 6.78 -3.92
N ASP A 65 -9.27 6.40 -5.20
CA ASP A 65 -10.03 7.10 -6.24
C ASP A 65 -11.53 6.76 -6.20
N GLY A 66 -11.88 5.56 -5.71
CA GLY A 66 -13.23 5.01 -5.82
C GLY A 66 -14.17 5.23 -4.63
N GLU A 67 -13.67 5.55 -3.42
CA GLU A 67 -14.48 5.46 -2.19
C GLU A 67 -14.66 6.76 -1.38
N GLU A 68 -14.19 7.94 -1.81
CA GLU A 68 -14.10 9.16 -0.96
C GLU A 68 -13.41 8.91 0.40
N ARG A 69 -12.75 7.76 0.55
CA ARG A 69 -12.09 7.30 1.76
C ARG A 69 -10.61 7.52 1.61
N THR A 70 -10.12 8.57 2.25
CA THR A 70 -8.70 8.75 2.51
C THR A 70 -8.30 7.79 3.63
N PHE A 71 -7.61 6.70 3.28
CA PHE A 71 -6.90 5.87 4.26
C PHE A 71 -5.39 6.04 4.07
N ARG A 72 -4.62 5.80 5.14
CA ARG A 72 -3.17 6.02 5.12
C ARG A 72 -2.50 5.01 4.19
N PRO A 73 -1.56 5.43 3.33
CA PRO A 73 -0.85 4.53 2.42
C PRO A 73 0.17 3.63 3.12
N LEU A 74 0.57 3.96 4.35
CA LEU A 74 1.60 3.26 5.13
C LEU A 74 1.05 2.92 6.52
N THR A 75 1.48 1.79 7.07
CA THR A 75 1.23 1.39 8.46
C THR A 75 2.07 2.24 9.42
N GLY A 76 1.66 2.28 10.70
CA GLY A 76 2.32 3.07 11.75
C GLY A 76 1.90 4.54 11.84
N GLU A 77 2.48 5.27 12.81
CA GLU A 77 2.39 6.72 12.89
C GLU A 77 3.74 7.37 12.51
N ARG A 78 3.71 8.38 11.62
CA ARG A 78 4.90 9.15 11.21
C ARG A 78 6.04 8.27 10.67
N ASP A 79 7.24 8.36 11.25
CA ASP A 79 8.48 7.70 10.86
C ASP A 79 8.74 6.39 11.61
N GLU A 80 7.78 5.92 12.40
CA GLU A 80 7.92 4.69 13.21
C GLU A 80 8.11 3.43 12.36
N THR A 81 7.60 3.44 11.13
CA THR A 81 7.63 2.27 10.23
C THR A 81 8.40 2.54 8.94
N VAL A 82 8.27 3.74 8.37
CA VAL A 82 9.02 4.16 7.18
C VAL A 82 9.56 5.56 7.42
N THR A 83 10.89 5.70 7.39
CA THR A 83 11.53 7.00 7.55
C THR A 83 11.27 7.90 6.35
N ALA A 84 11.37 9.22 6.54
CA ALA A 84 11.22 10.18 5.44
C ALA A 84 12.24 9.93 4.30
N THR A 85 13.45 9.49 4.64
CA THR A 85 14.50 9.18 3.67
C THR A 85 14.17 7.94 2.83
N GLU A 86 13.65 6.89 3.45
CA GLU A 86 13.22 5.68 2.73
C GLU A 86 12.06 5.99 1.77
N ALA A 87 11.06 6.74 2.25
CA ALA A 87 9.94 7.15 1.43
C ALA A 87 10.38 7.98 0.22
N LEU A 88 11.21 9.02 0.43
CA LEU A 88 11.72 9.87 -0.64
C LEU A 88 12.59 9.10 -1.62
N SER A 89 13.42 8.16 -1.14
CA SER A 89 14.26 7.33 -2.00
C SER A 89 13.39 6.45 -2.88
N ALA A 90 12.43 5.71 -2.31
CA ALA A 90 11.53 4.85 -3.06
C ALA A 90 10.74 5.61 -4.12
N VAL A 91 10.16 6.77 -3.76
CA VAL A 91 9.43 7.62 -4.72
C VAL A 91 10.35 8.11 -5.83
N SER A 92 11.57 8.54 -5.52
CA SER A 92 12.54 9.01 -6.52
C SER A 92 12.94 7.91 -7.51
N GLU A 93 13.13 6.67 -7.02
CA GLU A 93 13.39 5.50 -7.87
C GLU A 93 12.20 5.19 -8.79
N ILE A 94 10.97 5.22 -8.26
CA ILE A 94 9.75 5.00 -9.05
C ILE A 94 9.62 6.04 -10.16
N LEU A 95 9.79 7.32 -9.83
CA LEU A 95 9.72 8.40 -10.82
C LEU A 95 10.75 8.22 -11.93
N ARG A 96 11.98 7.83 -11.58
CA ARG A 96 13.03 7.56 -12.56
C ARG A 96 12.70 6.36 -13.43
N ALA A 97 12.16 5.29 -12.85
CA ALA A 97 11.72 4.11 -13.58
C ALA A 97 10.57 4.42 -14.55
N LEU A 98 9.73 5.40 -14.22
CA LEU A 98 8.66 5.92 -15.08
C LEU A 98 9.13 7.01 -16.06
N HIS A 99 10.42 7.33 -16.07
CA HIS A 99 11.00 8.42 -16.87
C HIS A 99 10.35 9.79 -16.63
N LEU A 100 9.81 10.02 -15.43
CA LEU A 100 9.23 11.29 -15.03
C LEU A 100 10.32 12.20 -14.47
N GLY A 101 10.43 13.39 -15.04
CA GLY A 101 11.29 14.45 -14.55
C GLY A 101 10.65 15.27 -13.42
N PRO A 102 11.44 16.13 -12.75
CA PRO A 102 10.95 17.00 -11.68
C PRO A 102 9.80 17.95 -12.10
N MET A 103 9.68 18.23 -13.40
CA MET A 103 8.64 19.11 -13.96
C MET A 103 7.25 18.45 -13.94
N GLU A 104 7.15 17.14 -14.22
CA GLU A 104 5.86 16.44 -14.17
C GLU A 104 5.28 16.39 -12.75
N LEU A 105 6.13 16.24 -11.73
CA LEU A 105 5.71 16.36 -10.33
C LEU A 105 5.18 17.75 -10.00
N ALA A 106 5.90 18.80 -10.42
CA ALA A 106 5.49 20.18 -10.16
C ALA A 106 4.10 20.48 -10.75
N LEU A 107 3.76 19.91 -11.90
CA LEU A 107 2.44 20.04 -12.51
C LEU A 107 1.34 19.29 -11.75
N TRP A 108 1.68 18.14 -11.15
CA TRP A 108 0.73 17.34 -10.38
C TRP A 108 0.44 17.97 -9.00
N TYR A 109 1.47 18.46 -8.29
CA TYR A 109 1.30 19.20 -7.04
C TYR A 109 0.53 20.52 -7.19
N ARG A 110 0.53 21.10 -8.40
CA ARG A 110 -0.20 22.33 -8.72
C ARG A 110 -1.69 22.09 -9.00
N ARG A 111 -2.08 20.88 -9.38
CA ARG A 111 -3.49 20.46 -9.45
C ARG A 111 -3.91 19.96 -8.07
N ARG A 112 -4.39 20.87 -7.21
CA ARG A 112 -5.18 20.43 -6.06
C ARG A 112 -6.56 19.97 -6.56
N PRO A 113 -7.00 18.75 -6.27
CA PRO A 113 -8.34 18.30 -6.61
C PRO A 113 -9.45 19.02 -5.83
N ASP A 114 -9.09 19.82 -4.82
CA ASP A 114 -10.03 20.60 -3.98
C ASP A 114 -10.19 22.06 -4.42
N GLU A 115 -9.61 22.47 -5.55
CA GLU A 115 -9.77 23.79 -6.15
C GLU A 115 -10.57 23.69 -7.47
N ASP A 116 -11.84 23.32 -7.36
CA ASP A 116 -12.94 23.71 -8.28
C ASP A 116 -14.28 23.70 -7.52
#